data_AF-A0A5E4XY29-F1
#
_entry.id   AF-A0A5E4XY29-F1
#
_cell.length_a   1.000
_cell.length_b   1.000
_cell.length_c   1.000
_cell.angle_alpha   90.00
_cell.angle_beta   90.00
_cell.angle_gamma   90.00
#
_symmetry.space_group_name_H-M   'P 1'
#
loop_
_entity.id
_entity.type
_entity.pdbx_description
1 polymer ?
#
loop_
_entity_poly.entity_id
_entity_poly.type
_entity_poly.pdbx_seq_one_letter_code
_entity_poly.pdbx_strand_id
1 'polypeptide(L)'
;MPKIYVKKAFTLNRGGEQQHFPVGPHTVGADVAEHWYAKAHIGEPEPPSEAEAAAEELLADLEQREKALTAREKAADARDADLAKREEAVAAREKAAEQAAVEAAAAAKSAPPAKK
;
A
#
# COMPACT_ATOMS: atom_id res chain seq x y z
N MET A 1 14.69 -26.10 6.18
CA MET A 1 13.97 -27.03 7.08
C MET A 1 12.80 -27.61 6.29
N PRO A 2 12.66 -28.93 6.16
CA PRO A 2 11.56 -29.54 5.41
C PRO A 2 10.19 -29.27 6.04
N LYS A 3 9.16 -29.17 5.19
CA LYS A 3 7.76 -29.08 5.58
C LYS A 3 7.13 -30.48 5.52
N ILE A 4 6.55 -30.93 6.62
CA ILE A 4 5.80 -32.19 6.71
C ILE A 4 4.32 -31.89 6.95
N TYR A 5 3.44 -32.78 6.49
CA TYR A 5 2.00 -32.63 6.64
C TYR A 5 1.47 -33.79 7.47
N VAL A 6 1.22 -33.54 8.75
CA VAL A 6 0.85 -34.57 9.71
C VAL A 6 -0.62 -34.91 9.52
N LYS A 7 -0.93 -36.11 9.02
CA LYS A 7 -2.31 -36.59 8.84
C LYS A 7 -2.94 -37.12 10.13
N LYS A 8 -2.12 -37.57 11.08
CA LYS A 8 -2.55 -38.09 12.38
C LYS A 8 -1.60 -37.58 13.45
N ALA A 9 -2.14 -36.86 14.44
CA ALA A 9 -1.33 -36.32 15.53
C ALA A 9 -0.52 -37.42 16.21
N PHE A 10 0.75 -37.14 16.50
CA PHE A 10 1.66 -38.08 17.15
C PHE A 10 2.65 -37.35 18.05
N THR A 11 3.30 -38.10 18.93
CA THR A 11 4.41 -37.60 19.75
C THR A 11 5.65 -38.40 19.40
N LEU A 12 6.72 -37.70 19.04
CA LEU A 12 8.02 -38.28 18.72
C LEU A 12 8.92 -38.14 19.94
N ASN A 13 9.41 -39.26 20.48
CA ASN A 13 10.40 -39.26 21.55
C ASN A 13 11.79 -39.48 20.94
N ARG A 14 12.70 -38.54 21.18
CA ARG A 14 14.09 -38.61 20.73
C ARG A 14 15.02 -38.49 21.91
N GLY A 15 15.48 -39.62 22.42
CA GLY A 15 16.47 -39.66 23.49
C GLY A 15 16.05 -38.95 24.78
N GLY A 16 14.74 -38.84 25.06
CA GLY A 16 14.20 -38.20 26.26
C GLY A 16 13.43 -36.91 26.00
N GLU A 17 13.59 -36.28 24.84
CA GLU A 17 12.79 -35.11 24.44
C GLU A 17 11.54 -35.57 23.69
N GLN A 18 10.36 -35.27 24.23
CA GLN A 18 9.08 -35.57 23.60
C GLN A 18 8.60 -34.35 22.83
N GLN A 19 8.49 -34.48 21.52
CA GLN A 19 7.96 -33.45 20.65
C GLN A 19 6.57 -33.87 20.14
N HIS A 20 5.55 -33.10 20.47
CA HIS A 20 4.19 -33.33 20.01
C HIS A 20 3.95 -32.66 18.65
N PHE A 21 3.37 -33.40 17.72
CA PHE A 21 3.02 -32.95 16.39
C PHE A 21 1.49 -33.08 16.20
N PRO A 22 0.73 -31.96 16.25
CA PRO A 22 -0.69 -31.98 15.90
C PRO A 22 -0.88 -32.20 14.40
N VAL A 23 -2.11 -32.52 14.00
CA VAL A 23 -2.48 -32.61 12.57
C VAL A 23 -2.24 -31.27 11.88
N GLY A 24 -1.76 -31.31 10.63
CA GLY A 24 -1.51 -30.13 9.79
C GLY A 24 -0.06 -29.94 9.36
N PRO A 25 0.27 -28.79 8.75
CA PRO A 25 1.60 -28.49 8.25
C PRO A 25 2.57 -28.11 9.37
N HIS A 26 3.77 -28.71 9.36
CA HIS A 26 4.85 -28.39 10.30
C HIS A 26 6.18 -28.21 9.59
N THR A 27 6.97 -27.24 10.03
CA THR A 27 8.36 -27.08 9.57
C THR A 27 9.28 -27.72 10.58
N VAL A 28 10.04 -28.74 10.16
CA VAL A 28 10.83 -29.59 11.05
C VAL A 28 12.26 -29.77 10.55
N GLY A 29 13.13 -30.36 11.37
CA GLY A 29 14.47 -30.79 10.95
C GLY A 29 14.43 -31.96 9.94
N ALA A 30 15.49 -32.11 9.14
CA ALA A 30 15.59 -33.20 8.15
C ALA A 30 15.53 -34.59 8.80
N ASP A 31 16.16 -34.72 9.96
CA ASP A 31 16.10 -35.88 10.83
C ASP A 31 14.67 -36.23 11.25
N VAL A 32 13.82 -35.26 11.60
CA VAL A 32 12.38 -35.47 11.89
C VAL A 32 11.61 -35.90 10.65
N ALA A 33 11.81 -35.21 9.53
CA ALA A 33 11.14 -35.53 8.27
C ALA A 33 11.51 -36.93 7.75
N GLU A 34 12.74 -37.39 7.99
CA GLU A 34 13.21 -38.69 7.54
C GLU A 34 12.90 -39.84 8.49
N HIS A 35 12.53 -39.54 9.74
CA HIS A 35 12.28 -40.53 10.77
C HIS A 35 11.13 -41.47 10.39
N TRP A 36 11.37 -42.77 10.50
CA TRP A 36 10.41 -43.81 10.13
C TRP A 36 9.02 -43.60 10.77
N TYR A 37 8.99 -43.22 12.06
CA TYR A 37 7.75 -42.98 12.79
C TYR A 37 7.01 -41.73 12.29
N ALA A 38 7.73 -40.65 11.99
CA ALA A 38 7.12 -39.44 11.43
C ALA A 38 6.57 -39.72 10.02
N LYS A 39 7.32 -40.44 9.18
CA LYS A 39 6.91 -40.87 7.83
C LYS A 39 5.59 -41.63 7.82
N ALA A 40 5.32 -42.46 8.83
CA ALA A 40 4.04 -43.18 8.95
C ALA A 40 2.84 -42.25 9.24
N HIS A 41 3.08 -41.09 9.82
CA HIS A 41 2.08 -40.13 10.29
C HIS A 41 1.96 -38.87 9.42
N ILE A 42 2.78 -38.76 8.37
CA ILE A 42 2.69 -37.68 7.38
C ILE A 42 1.95 -38.14 6.12
N GLY A 43 1.40 -37.19 5.38
CA GLY A 43 0.68 -37.39 4.12
C GLY A 43 1.13 -36.39 3.05
N GLU A 44 0.39 -36.39 1.94
CA GLU A 44 0.54 -35.39 0.89
C GLU A 44 0.17 -33.99 1.42
N PRO A 45 0.81 -32.91 0.96
CA PRO A 45 0.35 -31.56 1.22
C PRO A 45 -1.15 -31.42 0.95
N GLU A 46 -1.91 -31.07 1.99
CA GLU A 46 -3.28 -30.62 1.78
C GLU A 46 -3.26 -29.30 1.02
N PRO A 47 -4.17 -29.10 0.05
CA PRO A 47 -4.36 -27.79 -0.55
C PRO A 47 -4.70 -26.78 0.56
N PRO A 48 -4.36 -25.49 0.36
CA PRO A 48 -4.72 -24.46 1.33
C PRO A 48 -6.22 -24.53 1.60
N SER A 49 -6.58 -24.41 2.87
CA SER A 49 -7.99 -24.36 3.25
C SER A 49 -8.66 -23.14 2.59
N GLU A 50 -9.98 -23.20 2.41
CA GLU A 50 -10.74 -22.04 1.92
C GLU A 50 -10.50 -20.79 2.77
N ALA A 51 -10.28 -20.97 4.07
CA ALA A 51 -9.96 -19.87 5.00
C ALA A 51 -8.58 -19.26 4.72
N GLU A 52 -7.56 -20.07 4.41
CA GLU A 52 -6.23 -19.59 4.04
C GLU A 52 -6.25 -18.90 2.68
N ALA A 53 -6.95 -19.48 1.70
CA ALA A 53 -7.12 -18.86 0.38
C ALA A 53 -7.84 -17.50 0.48
N ALA A 54 -8.92 -17.42 1.27
CA ALA A 54 -9.63 -16.17 1.53
C ALA A 54 -8.77 -15.14 2.29
N ALA A 55 -7.89 -15.59 3.20
CA ALA A 55 -6.96 -14.71 3.88
C ALA A 55 -5.91 -14.13 2.93
N GLU A 56 -5.36 -14.95 2.02
CA GLU A 56 -4.44 -14.47 0.97
C GLU A 56 -5.12 -13.50 0.01
N GLU A 57 -6.36 -13.77 -0.41
CA GLU A 57 -7.14 -12.85 -1.25
C GLU A 57 -7.39 -11.51 -0.53
N LEU A 58 -7.78 -11.55 0.74
CA LEU A 58 -7.99 -10.34 1.54
C LEU A 58 -6.71 -9.54 1.70
N LEU A 59 -5.56 -10.19 1.94
CA LEU A 59 -4.27 -9.52 2.02
C LEU A 59 -3.92 -8.84 0.68
N ALA A 60 -4.16 -9.50 -0.45
CA ALA A 60 -3.93 -8.92 -1.76
C ALA A 60 -4.83 -7.69 -2.04
N ASP A 61 -6.12 -7.75 -1.66
CA ASP A 61 -7.04 -6.61 -1.77
C ASP A 61 -6.59 -5.44 -0.88
N LEU A 62 -6.15 -5.72 0.35
CA LEU A 62 -5.64 -4.69 1.27
C LEU A 62 -4.39 -4.00 0.71
N GLU A 63 -3.43 -4.75 0.17
CA GLU A 63 -2.24 -4.17 -0.48
C GLU A 63 -2.62 -3.30 -1.70
N GLN A 64 -3.61 -3.74 -2.49
CA GLN A 64 -4.09 -2.98 -3.64
C GLN A 64 -4.75 -1.67 -3.20
N ARG A 65 -5.56 -1.71 -2.13
CA ARG A 65 -6.20 -0.53 -1.56
C ARG A 65 -5.20 0.45 -0.97
N GLU A 66 -4.17 -0.03 -0.28
CA GLU A 66 -3.09 0.81 0.25
C GLU A 66 -2.38 1.55 -0.88
N LYS A 67 -1.98 0.85 -1.95
CA LYS A 67 -1.39 1.48 -3.14
C LYS A 67 -2.29 2.54 -3.76
N ALA A 68 -3.60 2.26 -3.83
CA ALA A 68 -4.58 3.21 -4.36
C ALA A 68 -4.74 4.45 -3.47
N LEU A 69 -4.71 4.30 -2.14
CA LEU A 69 -4.75 5.41 -1.19
C LEU A 69 -3.51 6.29 -1.31
N THR A 70 -2.32 5.70 -1.32
CA THR A 70 -1.07 6.45 -1.50
C THR A 70 -1.05 7.21 -2.83
N ALA A 71 -1.58 6.61 -3.91
CA ALA A 71 -1.68 7.30 -5.20
C ALA A 71 -2.67 8.48 -5.15
N ARG A 72 -3.78 8.35 -4.43
CA ARG A 72 -4.76 9.43 -4.25
C ARG A 72 -4.21 10.56 -3.40
N GLU A 73 -3.48 10.28 -2.34
CA GLU A 73 -2.81 11.29 -1.50
C GLU A 73 -1.83 12.11 -2.33
N LYS A 74 -0.92 11.46 -3.07
CA LYS A 74 0.01 12.17 -3.96
C LYS A 74 -0.71 13.03 -5.01
N ALA A 75 -1.83 12.55 -5.52
CA ALA A 75 -2.64 13.32 -6.47
C ALA A 75 -3.37 14.50 -5.81
N ALA A 76 -3.73 14.41 -4.52
CA ALA A 76 -4.28 15.52 -3.76
C ALA A 76 -3.19 16.58 -3.50
N ASP A 77 -2.02 16.17 -3.00
CA ASP A 77 -0.87 17.07 -2.77
C ASP A 77 -0.48 17.84 -4.05
N ALA A 78 -0.46 17.14 -5.19
CA ALA A 78 -0.17 17.76 -6.48
C ALA A 78 -1.24 18.79 -6.90
N ARG A 79 -2.52 18.53 -6.61
CA ARG A 79 -3.61 19.48 -6.89
C ARG A 79 -3.53 20.69 -5.98
N ASP A 80 -3.22 20.50 -4.69
CA ASP A 80 -3.09 21.61 -3.74
C ASP A 80 -1.92 22.52 -4.13
N ALA A 81 -0.80 21.94 -4.56
CA ALA A 81 0.33 22.70 -5.09
C ALA A 81 -0.02 23.46 -6.39
N ASP A 82 -0.84 22.89 -7.27
CA ASP A 82 -1.31 23.58 -8.49
C ASP A 82 -2.29 24.71 -8.15
N LEU A 83 -3.21 24.49 -7.20
CA LEU A 83 -4.14 25.51 -6.74
C LEU A 83 -3.41 26.71 -6.12
N ALA A 84 -2.44 26.46 -5.24
CA ALA A 84 -1.62 27.53 -4.65
C ALA A 84 -0.93 28.40 -5.74
N LYS A 85 -0.35 27.77 -6.77
CA LYS A 85 0.26 28.49 -7.90
C LYS A 85 -0.76 29.31 -8.69
N ARG A 86 -1.96 28.78 -8.88
CA ARG A 86 -3.04 29.50 -9.58
C ARG A 86 -3.52 30.69 -8.77
N GLU A 87 -3.65 30.55 -7.45
CA GLU A 87 -4.02 31.64 -6.55
C GLU A 87 -2.99 32.77 -6.60
N GLU A 88 -1.70 32.45 -6.54
CA GLU A 88 -0.62 33.43 -6.70
C GLU A 88 -0.69 34.14 -8.07
N ALA A 89 -0.92 33.39 -9.15
CA ALA A 89 -1.03 33.95 -10.49
C ALA A 89 -2.25 34.85 -10.66
N VAL A 90 -3.38 34.51 -10.03
CA VAL A 90 -4.59 35.34 -10.01
C VAL A 90 -4.32 36.63 -9.23
N ALA A 91 -3.77 36.54 -8.03
CA ALA A 91 -3.42 37.72 -7.23
C ALA A 91 -2.45 38.67 -7.97
N ALA A 92 -1.46 38.12 -8.69
CA ALA A 92 -0.55 38.91 -9.50
C ALA A 92 -1.26 39.63 -10.66
N ARG A 93 -2.21 38.95 -11.33
CA ARG A 93 -3.01 39.53 -12.41
C ARG A 93 -3.95 40.62 -11.90
N GLU A 94 -4.58 40.43 -10.75
CA GLU A 94 -5.45 41.42 -10.12
C GLU A 94 -4.66 42.69 -9.81
N LYS A 95 -3.49 42.56 -9.17
CA LYS A 95 -2.62 43.70 -8.89
C LYS A 95 -2.16 44.42 -10.16
N ALA A 96 -1.79 43.69 -11.20
CA ALA A 96 -1.39 44.28 -12.47
C ALA A 96 -2.56 45.04 -13.15
N ALA A 97 -3.77 44.49 -13.08
CA ALA A 97 -4.97 45.13 -13.62
C ALA A 97 -5.31 46.42 -12.86
N GLU A 98 -5.19 46.42 -11.52
CA GLU A 98 -5.37 47.63 -10.70
C GLU A 98 -4.34 48.70 -11.06
N GLN A 99 -3.06 48.34 -11.17
CA GLN A 99 -2.00 49.27 -11.56
C GLN A 99 -2.25 49.86 -12.95
N ALA A 100 -2.61 49.03 -13.93
CA ALA A 100 -2.93 49.48 -15.28
C ALA A 100 -4.14 50.43 -15.30
N ALA A 101 -5.16 50.17 -14.46
CA ALA A 101 -6.32 51.06 -14.34
C ALA A 101 -5.95 52.42 -13.74
N VAL A 102 -5.08 52.45 -12.73
CA VAL A 102 -4.57 53.70 -12.13
C VAL A 102 -3.73 54.49 -13.14
N GLU A 103 -2.82 53.83 -13.86
CA GLU A 103 -1.99 54.46 -14.89
C GLU A 103 -2.83 55.02 -16.05
N ALA A 104 -3.83 54.26 -16.52
CA ALA A 104 -4.76 54.71 -17.55
C ALA A 104 -5.56 55.93 -17.09
N ALA A 105 -6.03 55.95 -15.84
CA ALA A 105 -6.74 57.08 -15.26
C ALA A 105 -5.83 58.32 -15.10
N ALA A 106 -4.55 58.13 -14.76
CA ALA A 106 -3.57 59.21 -14.70
C ALA A 106 -3.27 59.80 -16.10
N ALA A 107 -3.07 58.93 -17.10
CA ALA A 107 -2.83 59.33 -18.49
C ALA A 107 -4.03 60.10 -19.09
N ALA A 108 -5.25 59.68 -18.77
CA ALA A 108 -6.46 60.38 -19.23
C ALA A 108 -6.57 61.81 -18.67
N LYS A 109 -6.07 62.06 -17.45
CA LYS A 109 -6.10 63.40 -16.82
C LYS A 109 -5.01 64.33 -17.34
N SER A 110 -3.91 63.81 -17.89
CA SER A 110 -2.79 64.60 -18.41
C SER A 110 -2.86 64.84 -19.93
N ALA A 111 -3.83 64.25 -20.63
CA ALA A 111 -4.00 64.42 -22.07
C ALA A 111 -4.43 65.86 -22.43
N PRO A 112 -3.68 66.59 -23.27
CA PRO A 112 -4.05 67.94 -23.70
C PRO A 112 -5.31 67.92 -24.58
N PRO A 113 -6.14 68.99 -24.56
CA PRO A 113 -7.36 69.02 -25.35
C PRO A 113 -7.03 68.91 -26.84
N ALA A 114 -7.70 67.98 -27.52
CA ALA A 114 -7.58 67.79 -28.96
C ALA A 114 -7.93 69.11 -29.66
N LYS A 115 -6.95 69.74 -30.33
CA LYS A 115 -7.15 70.95 -31.12
C LYS A 115 -8.10 70.63 -32.29
N LYS A 116 -9.28 71.26 -32.28
CA LYS A 116 -10.19 71.35 -33.42
C LYS A 116 -9.72 72.43 -34.39
#